data_AF-A0A1I7GLT8-F1
#
_entry.id   AF-A0A1I7GLT8-F1
#
_cell.length_a   1.000
_cell.length_b   1.000
_cell.length_c   1.000
_cell.angle_alpha   90.00
_cell.angle_beta   90.00
_cell.angle_gamma   90.00
#
_symmetry.space_group_name_H-M   'P 1'
#
loop_
_entity.id
_entity.type
_entity.pdbx_description
1 polymer ?
#
loop_
_entity_poly.entity_id
_entity_poly.type
_entity_poly.pdbx_seq_one_letter_code
_entity_poly.pdbx_strand_id
1 'polypeptide(L)'
;MQIRYFGKRPLVEDNSIQSGNTVTVNGQIGIKIDKKFRVMLQVFNLFNTRAHAIDYYYISRLPGEPDAGIGDRHFHPIESRSFRINLVGNF
;
A
#
# COMPACT_ATOMS: atom_id res chain seq x y z
N MET A 1 -9.45 3.92 13.84
CA MET A 1 -9.38 3.81 12.36
C MET A 1 -8.28 4.71 11.86
N GLN A 2 -7.67 4.36 10.73
CA GLN A 2 -6.63 5.14 10.08
C GLN A 2 -6.99 5.32 8.61
N ILE A 3 -6.91 6.55 8.11
CA ILE A 3 -6.97 6.88 6.69
C ILE A 3 -5.59 7.38 6.28
N ARG A 4 -5.06 6.89 5.17
CA ARG A 4 -3.80 7.35 4.60
C ARG A 4 -4.03 7.77 3.16
N TYR A 5 -3.70 9.02 2.87
CA TYR A 5 -3.75 9.63 1.54
C TYR A 5 -2.32 9.95 1.07
N PHE A 6 -1.96 9.45 -0.11
CA PHE A 6 -0.78 9.86 -0.84
C PHE A 6 -1.20 10.59 -2.12
N GLY A 7 -0.78 11.85 -2.24
CA GLY A 7 -0.98 12.64 -3.45
C GLY A 7 -0.06 12.21 -4.59
N LYS A 8 -0.24 12.83 -5.76
CA LYS A 8 0.68 12.69 -6.87
C LYS A 8 2.07 13.21 -6.48
N ARG A 9 3.12 12.54 -6.94
CA ARG A 9 4.51 12.92 -6.72
C ARG A 9 5.31 12.81 -8.03
N PRO A 10 6.27 13.70 -8.30
CA PRO A 10 7.17 13.58 -9.44
C PRO A 10 7.90 12.23 -9.40
N LEU A 11 8.03 11.61 -10.57
CA LEU A 11 8.86 10.42 -10.81
C LEU A 11 10.18 10.76 -11.51
N VAL A 12 10.30 11.99 -12.00
CA VAL A 12 11.46 12.57 -12.69
C VAL A 12 11.66 14.01 -12.20
N GLU A 13 12.87 14.52 -12.30
CA GLU A 13 13.34 15.78 -11.70
C GLU A 13 12.58 17.01 -12.21
N ASP A 14 12.19 16.98 -13.48
CA ASP A 14 11.43 18.07 -14.13
C ASP A 14 9.91 17.98 -13.88
N ASN A 15 9.46 16.98 -13.11
CA ASN A 15 8.05 16.75 -12.77
C ASN A 15 7.12 16.53 -13.98
N SER A 16 7.66 16.22 -15.16
CA SER A 16 6.87 15.91 -16.36
C SER A 16 6.08 14.60 -16.23
N ILE A 17 6.55 13.68 -15.37
CA ILE A 17 5.92 12.39 -15.10
C ILE A 17 5.63 12.28 -13.61
N GLN A 18 4.37 11.99 -13.27
CA GLN A 18 3.89 11.92 -11.88
C GLN A 18 3.19 10.61 -11.57
N SER A 19 3.34 10.13 -10.33
CA SER A 19 2.59 8.99 -9.80
C SER A 19 1.08 9.24 -9.79
N GLY A 20 0.31 8.16 -9.65
CA GLY A 20 -1.10 8.26 -9.23
C GLY A 20 -1.24 8.72 -7.79
N ASN A 21 -2.46 9.08 -7.38
CA ASN A 21 -2.81 9.20 -5.97
C ASN A 21 -3.18 7.82 -5.39
N THR A 22 -3.09 7.67 -4.07
CA THR A 22 -3.47 6.43 -3.39
C THR A 22 -4.15 6.73 -2.07
N VAL A 23 -5.26 6.04 -1.81
CA VAL A 23 -6.01 6.17 -0.55
C VAL A 23 -6.22 4.78 0.03
N THR A 24 -5.84 4.61 1.29
CA THR A 24 -6.05 3.37 2.03
C THR A 24 -6.73 3.65 3.35
N VAL A 25 -7.58 2.72 3.78
CA VAL A 25 -8.28 2.78 5.06
C VAL A 25 -7.99 1.50 5.83
N ASN A 26 -7.50 1.64 7.06
CA ASN A 26 -7.23 0.55 7.97
C ASN A 26 -8.09 0.67 9.23
N GLY A 27 -8.54 -0.46 9.75
CA GLY A 27 -9.39 -0.58 10.92
C GLY A 27 -8.75 -1.42 12.01
N GLN A 28 -9.09 -1.12 13.27
CA GLN A 28 -8.77 -1.99 14.40
C GLN A 28 -9.92 -1.94 15.40
N ILE A 29 -10.31 -3.11 15.89
CA ILE A 29 -11.25 -3.27 17.00
C ILE A 29 -10.63 -4.22 18.03
N GLY A 30 -10.90 -4.02 19.31
CA GLY A 30 -10.39 -4.89 20.36
C GLY A 30 -11.37 -5.02 21.51
N ILE A 31 -11.34 -6.19 22.15
CA ILE A 31 -12.15 -6.53 23.31
C ILE A 31 -11.24 -7.01 24.44
N LYS A 32 -11.59 -6.64 25.68
CA LYS A 32 -10.99 -7.26 26.87
C LYS A 32 -11.81 -8.50 27.20
N ILE A 33 -11.16 -9.65 27.29
CA ILE A 33 -11.82 -10.91 27.66
C ILE A 33 -11.80 -11.08 29.18
N ASP A 34 -10.74 -10.59 29.84
CA ASP A 34 -10.63 -10.54 31.30
C ASP A 34 -9.70 -9.37 31.70
N LYS A 35 -9.46 -9.16 33.00
CA LYS A 35 -8.51 -8.19 33.56
C LYS A 35 -7.10 -8.37 32.99
N LYS A 36 -6.74 -9.60 32.63
CA LYS A 36 -5.39 -9.97 32.15
C LYS A 36 -5.27 -10.10 30.63
N PHE A 37 -6.38 -10.29 29.91
CA PHE A 37 -6.33 -10.65 28.49
C PHE A 37 -7.10 -9.68 27.58
N ARG A 38 -6.47 -9.32 26.46
CA ARG A 38 -7.07 -8.49 25.41
C ARG A 38 -6.87 -9.13 24.05
N VAL A 39 -7.94 -9.18 23.25
CA VAL A 39 -7.89 -9.59 21.84
C VAL A 39 -8.14 -8.37 20.95
N MET A 40 -7.39 -8.27 19.87
CA MET A 40 -7.51 -7.20 18.88
C MET A 40 -7.57 -7.79 17.47
N LEU A 41 -8.55 -7.38 16.69
CA LEU A 41 -8.64 -7.62 15.26
C LEU A 41 -8.23 -6.34 14.51
N GLN A 42 -7.26 -6.47 13.62
CA GLN A 42 -6.81 -5.43 12.69
C GLN A 42 -7.20 -5.83 11.27
N VAL A 43 -7.69 -4.87 10.50
CA VAL A 43 -8.05 -5.02 9.08
C VAL A 43 -7.24 -3.99 8.31
N PHE A 44 -6.39 -4.44 7.40
CA PHE A 44 -5.60 -3.59 6.51
C PHE A 44 -6.25 -3.55 5.13
N ASN A 45 -6.23 -2.39 4.48
CA ASN A 45 -6.87 -2.16 3.18
C ASN A 45 -8.36 -2.57 3.19
N LEU A 46 -9.15 -1.95 4.08
CA LEU A 46 -10.56 -2.27 4.37
C LEU A 46 -11.42 -2.34 3.09
N PHE A 47 -11.25 -1.37 2.19
CA PHE A 47 -11.99 -1.30 0.93
C PHE A 47 -11.38 -2.14 -0.20
N ASN A 48 -10.30 -2.88 0.07
CA ASN A 48 -9.58 -3.67 -0.93
C ASN A 48 -9.20 -2.85 -2.18
N THR A 49 -8.72 -1.63 -1.94
CA THR A 49 -8.24 -0.72 -2.98
C THR A 49 -7.13 -1.41 -3.77
N ARG A 50 -7.15 -1.22 -5.10
CA ARG A 50 -6.06 -1.61 -6.00
C ARG A 50 -5.34 -0.34 -6.40
N ALA A 51 -4.13 -0.17 -5.90
CA ALA A 51 -3.31 1.02 -6.13
C ALA A 51 -1.83 0.66 -6.07
N HIS A 52 -0.97 1.63 -6.36
CA HIS A 52 0.46 1.43 -6.40
C HIS A 52 1.06 1.79 -5.04
N ALA A 53 1.83 0.89 -4.44
CA ALA A 53 2.61 1.16 -3.23
C ALA A 53 3.75 2.13 -3.53
N ILE A 54 4.40 1.93 -4.68
CA ILE A 54 5.49 2.75 -5.18
C ILE A 54 5.49 2.74 -6.70
N ASP A 55 5.95 3.84 -7.28
CA ASP A 55 6.04 4.09 -8.72
C ASP A 55 7.46 4.57 -9.02
N TYR A 56 8.04 4.07 -10.11
CA TYR A 56 9.29 4.50 -10.70
C TYR A 56 9.10 4.76 -12.19
N TYR A 57 9.85 5.71 -12.75
CA TYR A 57 9.91 5.89 -14.19
C TYR A 57 11.32 5.61 -14.67
N TYR A 58 11.48 4.67 -15.59
CA TYR A 58 12.75 4.40 -16.26
C TYR A 58 12.51 3.71 -17.60
N ILE A 59 13.54 3.74 -18.44
CA ILE A 59 13.54 3.00 -19.71
C ILE A 59 13.80 1.53 -19.41
N SER A 60 12.87 0.68 -19.80
CA SER A 60 13.00 -0.77 -19.71
C SER A 60 12.80 -1.41 -21.07
N ARG A 61 13.14 -2.69 -21.19
CA ARG A 61 12.99 -3.42 -22.45
C ARG A 61 12.46 -4.82 -22.20
N LEU A 62 11.26 -5.10 -22.70
CA LEU A 62 10.64 -6.42 -22.74
C LEU A 62 11.00 -7.17 -24.03
N PRO A 63 10.84 -8.50 -24.07
CA PRO A 63 10.98 -9.27 -25.31
C PRO A 63 10.07 -8.71 -26.41
N GLY A 64 10.67 -8.31 -27.54
CA GLY A 64 9.96 -7.71 -28.67
C GLY A 64 10.01 -6.19 -28.75
N GLU A 65 10.58 -5.50 -27.75
CA GLU A 65 10.73 -4.04 -27.76
C GLU A 65 12.04 -3.57 -28.44
N PRO A 66 12.07 -2.31 -28.95
CA PRO A 66 13.28 -1.73 -29.56
C PRO A 66 14.50 -1.83 -28.66
N ASP A 67 15.70 -1.84 -29.25
CA ASP A 67 16.95 -1.91 -28.49
C ASP A 67 17.15 -0.73 -27.54
N ALA A 68 16.59 0.43 -27.89
CA ALA A 68 16.57 1.61 -27.03
C ALA A 68 15.65 1.47 -25.80
N GLY A 69 14.80 0.45 -25.75
CA GLY A 69 13.77 0.27 -24.72
C GLY A 69 12.61 1.27 -24.82
N ILE A 70 11.68 1.16 -23.88
CA ILE A 70 10.51 2.01 -23.73
C ILE A 70 10.52 2.61 -22.31
N GLY A 71 10.38 3.93 -22.22
CA GLY A 71 10.21 4.63 -20.95
C GLY A 71 8.81 4.41 -20.41
N ASP A 72 8.67 3.62 -19.33
CA ASP A 72 7.39 3.30 -18.72
C ASP A 72 7.43 3.41 -17.19
N ARG A 73 6.26 3.36 -16.57
CA ARG A 73 6.08 3.42 -15.13
C ARG A 73 6.03 2.03 -14.55
N HIS A 74 7.01 1.73 -13.72
CA HIS A 74 7.13 0.46 -13.04
C HIS A 74 6.66 0.63 -11.61
N PHE A 75 5.78 -0.26 -11.17
CA PHE A 75 5.13 -0.12 -9.88
C PHE A 75 5.10 -1.43 -9.10
N HIS A 76 5.05 -1.29 -7.78
CA HIS A 76 4.69 -2.40 -6.90
C HIS A 76 3.25 -2.19 -6.42
N PRO A 77 2.35 -3.19 -6.52
CA PRO A 77 1.00 -3.07 -6.00
C PRO A 77 0.98 -2.87 -4.48
N ILE A 78 -0.03 -2.20 -3.94
CA ILE A 78 -0.29 -2.28 -2.49
C ILE A 78 -0.73 -3.69 -2.09
N GLU A 79 -0.46 -4.04 -0.84
CA GLU A 79 -0.94 -5.28 -0.24
C GLU A 79 -2.47 -5.39 -0.35
N SER A 80 -2.93 -6.59 -0.70
CA SER A 80 -4.36 -6.92 -0.70
C SER A 80 -4.93 -6.82 0.71
N ARG A 81 -6.26 -6.78 0.80
CA ARG A 81 -6.94 -6.77 2.11
C ARG A 81 -6.47 -7.94 2.97
N SER A 82 -6.00 -7.62 4.17
CA SER A 82 -5.44 -8.60 5.10
C SER A 82 -5.95 -8.36 6.53
N PHE A 83 -5.89 -9.40 7.33
CA PHE A 83 -6.41 -9.43 8.69
C PHE A 83 -5.32 -9.88 9.66
N ARG A 84 -5.28 -9.30 10.85
CA ARG A 84 -4.38 -9.73 11.93
C ARG A 84 -5.12 -9.80 13.25
N ILE A 85 -4.98 -10.90 13.97
CA ILE A 85 -5.49 -11.07 15.32
C ILE A 85 -4.30 -11.04 16.29
N ASN A 86 -4.40 -10.21 17.33
CA ASN A 86 -3.41 -10.14 18.41
C ASN A 86 -4.08 -10.52 19.73
N LEU A 87 -3.45 -11.39 20.52
CA LEU A 87 -3.80 -11.69 21.90
C LEU A 87 -2.67 -11.17 22.80
N VAL A 88 -3.01 -10.34 23.79
CA VAL A 88 -2.07 -9.80 24.76
C VAL A 88 -2.48 -10.25 26.16
N GLY A 89 -1.55 -10.87 26.88
CA GLY A 89 -1.69 -11.26 28.28
C GLY A 89 -0.74 -10.45 29.16
N ASN A 90 -1.26 -9.90 30.25
CA ASN A 90 -0.48 -9.22 31.29
C ASN A 90 -0.49 -10.08 32.56
N PHE A 91 0.67 -10.57 32.97
CA PHE A 91 0.85 -11.54 34.07
C PHE A 91 1.46 -10.88 35.29
#